data_AF-A0A535Q921-F1
#
_entry.id   AF-A0A535Q921-F1
#
_cell.length_a   1.000
_cell.length_b   1.000
_cell.length_c   1.000
_cell.angle_alpha   90.00
_cell.angle_beta   90.00
_cell.angle_gamma   90.00
#
_symmetry.space_group_name_H-M   'P 1'
#
loop_
_entity.id
_entity.type
_entity.pdbx_description
1 polymer ?
#
loop_
_entity_poly.entity_id
_entity_poly.type
_entity_poly.pdbx_seq_one_letter_code
_entity_poly.pdbx_strand_id
1 'polypeptide(L)'
;MDDTFNQNDLSAEDLAVLRAFDALDMEDWGAERPDTSTLQPTQPLADQDTTIATTQPELAYLLSPEDMLTLFTTEADEDLTTLRRTLQQLEPDDQLNIVRLQTLQRTAHKMKGTAGAVGCTAMSSIAHHIEELTRLIISGKVVPFIGLNALVQTVHALEVTLNSFVTHGQESTTPLAELEAEYKALNID
;
A
#
# COMPACT_ATOMS: atom_id res chain seq x y z
N MET A 1 28.72 -2.96 26.09
CA MET A 1 27.45 -3.31 26.75
C MET A 1 27.15 -4.71 26.29
N ASP A 2 27.34 -5.66 27.19
CA ASP A 2 27.15 -7.09 26.97
C ASP A 2 25.75 -7.39 27.53
N ASP A 3 24.76 -7.43 26.65
CA ASP A 3 23.34 -7.59 27.01
C ASP A 3 23.02 -9.09 27.01
N THR A 4 23.62 -9.80 27.97
CA THR A 4 23.39 -11.23 28.16
C THR A 4 22.04 -11.40 28.84
N PHE A 5 21.03 -11.79 28.04
CA PHE A 5 19.68 -12.10 28.50
C PHE A 5 19.70 -13.03 29.72
N ASN A 6 19.24 -12.52 30.88
CA ASN A 6 19.20 -13.26 32.13
C ASN A 6 17.79 -13.85 32.35
N GLN A 7 17.68 -15.16 32.16
CA GLN A 7 16.42 -15.92 32.20
C GLN A 7 15.70 -15.90 33.56
N ASN A 8 16.36 -15.42 34.62
CA ASN A 8 15.78 -15.32 35.97
C ASN A 8 14.88 -14.10 36.19
N ASP A 9 14.82 -13.14 35.27
CA ASP A 9 13.94 -11.95 35.36
C ASP A 9 12.57 -12.15 34.67
N LEU A 10 12.31 -13.35 34.17
CA LEU A 10 11.08 -13.69 33.46
C LEU A 10 9.95 -14.01 34.43
N SER A 11 8.75 -13.52 34.12
CA SER A 11 7.56 -13.86 34.90
C SER A 11 7.23 -15.36 34.73
N ALA A 12 6.44 -15.92 35.65
CA ALA A 12 6.02 -17.31 35.57
C ALA A 12 5.24 -17.64 34.27
N GLU A 13 4.59 -16.64 33.68
CA GLU A 13 3.87 -16.76 32.42
C GLU A 13 4.85 -16.86 31.23
N ASP A 14 5.88 -16.02 31.20
CA ASP A 14 6.91 -16.04 30.15
C ASP A 14 7.74 -17.34 30.18
N LEU A 15 8.00 -17.86 31.38
CA LEU A 15 8.65 -19.15 31.57
C LEU A 15 7.77 -20.33 31.10
N ALA A 16 6.45 -20.20 31.19
CA ALA A 16 5.51 -21.20 30.68
C ALA A 16 5.44 -21.18 29.16
N VAL A 17 5.50 -20.01 28.54
CA VAL A 17 5.57 -19.84 27.08
C VAL A 17 6.84 -20.47 26.54
N LEU A 18 8.00 -20.19 27.13
CA LEU A 18 9.27 -20.79 26.71
C LEU A 18 9.29 -22.32 26.87
N ARG A 19 8.70 -22.86 27.94
CA ARG A 19 8.54 -24.32 28.11
C ARG A 19 7.57 -24.93 27.10
N ALA A 20 6.54 -24.19 26.68
CA ALA A 20 5.63 -24.65 25.65
C ALA A 20 6.32 -24.73 24.28
N PHE A 21 7.25 -23.82 23.99
CA PHE A 21 8.06 -23.86 22.78
C PHE A 21 9.11 -25.00 22.81
N ASP A 22 9.79 -25.23 23.94
CA ASP A 22 10.76 -26.34 24.08
C ASP A 22 10.10 -27.73 24.10
N ALA A 23 8.84 -27.83 24.56
CA ALA A 23 8.08 -29.08 24.53
C ALA A 23 7.60 -29.46 23.11
N LEU A 24 7.81 -28.59 22.12
CA LEU A 24 7.40 -28.75 20.74
C LEU A 24 8.57 -28.95 19.77
N ASP A 25 9.74 -29.38 20.25
CA ASP A 25 10.86 -29.64 19.34
C ASP A 25 10.78 -31.06 18.73
N MET A 26 10.43 -31.06 17.43
CA MET A 26 10.91 -31.96 16.39
C MET A 26 10.64 -33.46 16.54
N GLU A 27 9.58 -33.96 15.89
CA GLU A 27 9.61 -35.26 15.22
C GLU A 27 8.56 -35.34 14.08
N ASP A 28 9.07 -35.44 12.86
CA ASP A 28 8.49 -36.14 11.72
C ASP A 28 7.34 -35.49 10.91
N TRP A 29 7.71 -34.57 10.02
CA TRP A 29 6.89 -34.28 8.82
C TRP A 29 7.25 -35.26 7.70
N GLY A 30 6.60 -36.43 7.65
CA GLY A 30 6.86 -37.40 6.58
C GLY A 30 6.12 -38.73 6.61
N ALA A 31 4.86 -38.71 6.14
CA ALA A 31 4.13 -39.85 5.53
C ALA A 31 3.47 -40.91 6.46
N GLU A 32 2.13 -40.86 6.55
CA GLU A 32 1.18 -41.86 6.00
C GLU A 32 -0.25 -41.58 6.51
N ARG A 33 -1.26 -41.61 5.62
CA ARG A 33 -2.72 -41.65 5.95
C ARG A 33 -3.18 -43.10 5.84
N PRO A 34 -4.11 -43.60 6.69
CA PRO A 34 -5.53 -43.53 6.31
C PRO A 34 -6.59 -43.44 7.45
N ASP A 35 -7.70 -42.77 7.10
CA ASP A 35 -9.12 -43.04 7.40
C ASP A 35 -9.60 -43.64 8.75
N THR A 36 -10.36 -42.88 9.56
CA THR A 36 -11.85 -42.88 9.57
C THR A 36 -12.45 -42.17 10.80
N SER A 37 -13.34 -41.21 10.53
CA SER A 37 -14.65 -41.00 11.19
C SER A 37 -14.75 -40.87 12.73
N THR A 38 -14.85 -39.64 13.26
CA THR A 38 -16.13 -39.00 13.67
C THR A 38 -15.93 -37.84 14.68
N LEU A 39 -16.70 -36.77 14.44
CA LEU A 39 -17.08 -35.62 15.30
C LEU A 39 -16.20 -34.35 15.28
N GLN A 40 -16.65 -33.38 14.48
CA GLN A 40 -16.52 -31.92 14.63
C GLN A 40 -17.39 -31.40 15.82
N PRO A 41 -17.43 -30.09 16.19
CA PRO A 41 -16.52 -28.95 15.93
C PRO A 41 -16.25 -28.05 17.19
N THR A 42 -15.11 -27.35 17.25
CA THR A 42 -14.99 -25.94 17.70
C THR A 42 -13.53 -25.51 17.61
N GLN A 43 -13.21 -24.60 16.69
CA GLN A 43 -11.97 -23.82 16.71
C GLN A 43 -12.31 -22.39 17.16
N PRO A 44 -11.59 -21.82 18.14
CA PRO A 44 -11.32 -20.41 18.21
C PRO A 44 -9.97 -20.12 17.52
N LEU A 45 -10.07 -19.37 16.42
CA LEU A 45 -9.18 -18.30 15.94
C LEU A 45 -7.66 -18.56 16.00
N ALA A 46 -7.11 -18.89 14.83
CA ALA A 46 -5.71 -18.64 14.51
C ALA A 46 -5.56 -17.19 14.03
N ASP A 47 -4.74 -16.42 14.75
CA ASP A 47 -4.19 -15.14 14.29
C ASP A 47 -3.30 -15.40 13.08
N GLN A 48 -3.80 -15.05 11.89
CA GLN A 48 -2.96 -14.79 10.73
C GLN A 48 -2.81 -13.28 10.60
N ASP A 49 -1.63 -12.77 10.94
CA ASP A 49 -1.18 -11.45 10.51
C ASP A 49 -0.85 -11.50 9.01
N THR A 50 -1.89 -11.68 8.20
CA THR A 50 -1.91 -11.21 6.82
C THR A 50 -2.59 -9.86 6.91
N THR A 51 -1.85 -8.78 6.69
CA THR A 51 -2.38 -7.43 6.56
C THR A 51 -3.60 -7.46 5.65
N ILE A 52 -4.78 -7.43 6.27
CA ILE A 52 -6.05 -7.28 5.61
C ILE A 52 -5.99 -5.87 5.03
N ALA A 53 -5.87 -5.76 3.72
CA ALA A 53 -6.41 -4.62 3.02
C ALA A 53 -7.89 -4.59 3.39
N THR A 54 -8.24 -3.84 4.43
CA THR A 54 -9.62 -3.64 4.85
C THR A 54 -10.29 -2.75 3.81
N THR A 55 -10.56 -3.32 2.63
CA THR A 55 -11.80 -2.98 1.95
C THR A 55 -12.86 -3.58 2.85
N GLN A 56 -13.53 -2.76 3.67
CA GLN A 56 -14.78 -3.16 4.32
C GLN A 56 -15.83 -3.28 3.21
N PRO A 57 -16.11 -4.48 2.66
CA PRO A 57 -17.01 -4.60 1.52
C PRO A 57 -18.47 -4.45 2.00
N GLU A 58 -18.72 -4.66 3.29
CA GLU A 58 -20.04 -4.57 3.90
C GLU A 58 -20.54 -3.13 4.09
N LEU A 59 -19.66 -2.16 4.33
CA LEU A 59 -20.08 -0.75 4.44
C LEU A 59 -20.41 -0.16 3.07
N ALA A 60 -19.64 -0.50 2.04
CA ALA A 60 -19.86 0.00 0.68
C ALA A 60 -21.26 -0.34 0.13
N TYR A 61 -21.84 -1.48 0.53
CA TYR A 61 -23.19 -1.88 0.10
C TYR A 61 -24.32 -1.13 0.82
N LEU A 62 -24.02 -0.43 1.91
CA LEU A 62 -24.98 0.34 2.71
C LEU A 62 -24.90 1.85 2.44
N LEU A 63 -23.84 2.32 1.79
CA LEU A 63 -23.65 3.74 1.48
C LEU A 63 -24.41 4.14 0.21
N SER A 64 -24.97 5.34 0.23
CA SER A 64 -25.49 5.94 -1.00
C SER A 64 -24.32 6.27 -1.94
N PRO A 65 -24.55 6.40 -3.26
CA PRO A 65 -23.53 6.85 -4.20
C PRO A 65 -22.87 8.18 -3.79
N GLU A 66 -23.64 9.11 -3.22
CA GLU A 66 -23.14 10.40 -2.76
C GLU A 66 -22.22 10.27 -1.53
N ASP A 67 -22.58 9.40 -0.59
CA ASP A 67 -21.74 9.12 0.58
C ASP A 67 -20.43 8.42 0.18
N MET A 68 -20.49 7.50 -0.78
CA MET A 68 -19.28 6.85 -1.34
C MET A 68 -18.35 7.88 -1.99
N LEU A 69 -18.87 8.83 -2.76
CA LEU A 69 -18.08 9.90 -3.35
C LEU A 69 -17.49 10.85 -2.29
N THR A 70 -18.27 11.19 -1.26
CA THR A 70 -17.79 12.03 -0.15
C THR A 70 -16.65 11.35 0.61
N LEU A 71 -16.81 10.06 0.92
CA LEU A 71 -15.76 9.25 1.55
C LEU A 71 -14.52 9.19 0.66
N PHE A 72 -14.68 8.88 -0.62
CA PHE A 72 -13.59 8.82 -1.58
C PHE A 72 -12.82 10.14 -1.67
N THR A 73 -13.50 11.29 -1.82
CA THR A 73 -12.82 12.59 -1.93
C THR A 73 -12.03 12.94 -0.66
N THR A 74 -12.54 12.57 0.51
CA THR A 74 -11.84 12.73 1.80
C THR A 74 -10.59 11.86 1.85
N GLU A 75 -10.73 10.58 1.53
CA GLU A 75 -9.61 9.62 1.51
C GLU A 75 -8.56 9.99 0.47
N ALA A 76 -8.99 10.48 -0.70
CA ALA A 76 -8.12 10.92 -1.77
C ALA A 76 -7.28 12.13 -1.35
N ASP A 77 -7.83 13.08 -0.59
CA ASP A 77 -7.08 14.23 -0.08
C ASP A 77 -6.02 13.82 0.97
N GLU A 78 -6.34 12.84 1.83
CA GLU A 78 -5.40 12.29 2.81
C GLU A 78 -4.24 11.54 2.13
N ASP A 79 -4.55 10.71 1.14
CA ASP A 79 -3.57 9.98 0.35
C ASP A 79 -2.69 10.96 -0.44
N LEU A 80 -3.29 11.98 -1.06
CA LEU A 80 -2.56 13.02 -1.79
C LEU A 80 -1.63 13.82 -0.87
N THR A 81 -2.08 14.16 0.33
CA THR A 81 -1.25 14.79 1.36
C THR A 81 -0.05 13.91 1.73
N THR A 82 -0.27 12.60 1.85
CA THR A 82 0.80 11.62 2.12
C THR A 82 1.80 11.52 0.97
N LEU A 83 1.33 11.50 -0.28
CA LEU A 83 2.17 11.52 -1.48
C LEU A 83 3.05 12.77 -1.51
N ARG A 84 2.46 13.97 -1.35
CA ARG A 84 3.21 15.24 -1.35
C ARG A 84 4.27 15.30 -0.26
N ARG A 85 3.90 14.93 0.99
CA ARG A 85 4.85 14.94 2.12
C ARG A 85 6.01 13.97 1.87
N THR A 86 5.71 12.79 1.33
CA THR A 86 6.74 11.77 1.07
C THR A 86 7.67 12.22 -0.06
N LEU A 87 7.16 12.87 -1.10
CA LEU A 87 7.96 13.48 -2.17
C LEU A 87 8.87 14.60 -1.66
N GLN A 88 8.37 15.49 -0.81
CA GLN A 88 9.19 16.56 -0.21
C GLN A 88 10.36 16.02 0.63
N GLN A 89 10.26 14.79 1.11
CA GLN A 89 11.30 14.15 1.91
C GLN A 89 12.26 13.29 1.06
N LEU A 90 12.00 13.17 -0.24
CA LEU A 90 12.89 12.57 -1.22
C LEU A 90 13.79 13.68 -1.76
N GLU A 91 14.84 14.01 -1.00
CA GLU A 91 15.93 14.84 -1.51
C GLU A 91 16.72 14.04 -2.55
N PRO A 92 17.20 14.68 -3.65
CA PRO A 92 18.05 14.04 -4.65
C PRO A 92 19.43 13.59 -4.14
N ASP A 93 19.76 13.85 -2.86
CA ASP A 93 21.09 13.65 -2.31
C ASP A 93 21.40 12.16 -2.08
N ASP A 94 22.70 11.82 -2.17
CA ASP A 94 23.36 10.58 -2.64
C ASP A 94 22.81 9.17 -2.27
N GLN A 95 21.76 9.05 -1.45
CA GLN A 95 21.13 7.76 -1.12
C GLN A 95 19.61 7.83 -1.32
N LEU A 96 19.20 7.33 -2.47
CA LEU A 96 17.80 7.16 -2.83
C LEU A 96 17.06 6.36 -1.75
N ASN A 97 16.12 6.99 -1.04
CA ASN A 97 15.43 6.36 0.07
C ASN A 97 14.34 5.40 -0.43
N ILE A 98 14.70 4.12 -0.58
CA ILE A 98 13.81 3.05 -1.06
C ILE A 98 12.53 2.96 -0.22
N VAL A 99 12.62 3.12 1.10
CA VAL A 99 11.45 3.05 2.00
C VAL A 99 10.42 4.12 1.65
N ARG A 100 10.87 5.34 1.32
CA ARG A 100 9.97 6.43 0.88
C ARG A 100 9.35 6.15 -0.47
N LEU A 101 10.10 5.61 -1.43
CA LEU A 101 9.53 5.19 -2.72
C LEU A 101 8.47 4.09 -2.55
N GLN A 102 8.70 3.14 -1.65
CA GLN A 102 7.71 2.11 -1.33
C GLN A 102 6.46 2.70 -0.66
N THR A 103 6.62 3.73 0.18
CA THR A 103 5.47 4.47 0.73
C THR A 103 4.66 5.14 -0.37
N LEU A 104 5.30 5.82 -1.33
CA LEU A 104 4.62 6.38 -2.50
C LEU A 104 3.87 5.30 -3.28
N GLN A 105 4.50 4.16 -3.55
CA GLN A 105 3.90 3.05 -4.28
C GLN A 105 2.65 2.49 -3.56
N ARG A 106 2.70 2.28 -2.24
CA ARG A 106 1.55 1.78 -1.48
C ARG A 106 0.40 2.78 -1.43
N THR A 107 0.69 4.06 -1.21
CA THR A 107 -0.33 5.11 -1.22
C THR A 107 -0.96 5.26 -2.61
N ALA A 108 -0.16 5.20 -3.67
CA ALA A 108 -0.65 5.19 -5.03
C ALA A 108 -1.50 3.95 -5.35
N HIS A 109 -1.12 2.78 -4.83
CA HIS A 109 -1.89 1.55 -5.00
C HIS A 109 -3.29 1.62 -4.39
N LYS A 110 -3.36 2.16 -3.18
CA LYS A 110 -4.62 2.44 -2.50
C LYS A 110 -5.48 3.42 -3.31
N MET A 111 -4.92 4.58 -3.68
CA MET A 111 -5.57 5.59 -4.53
C MET A 111 -6.08 5.02 -5.85
N LYS A 112 -5.30 4.17 -6.52
CA LYS A 112 -5.68 3.51 -7.77
C LYS A 112 -6.94 2.66 -7.59
N GLY A 113 -6.98 1.88 -6.51
CA GLY A 113 -8.11 1.01 -6.15
C GLY A 113 -9.36 1.81 -5.79
N THR A 114 -9.23 2.81 -4.93
CA THR A 114 -10.36 3.63 -4.48
C THR A 114 -10.92 4.49 -5.62
N ALA A 115 -10.06 5.11 -6.42
CA ALA A 115 -10.47 5.86 -7.62
C ALA A 115 -11.15 4.95 -8.65
N GLY A 116 -10.62 3.74 -8.86
CA GLY A 116 -11.21 2.75 -9.75
C GLY A 116 -12.61 2.30 -9.27
N ALA A 117 -12.78 2.11 -7.96
CA ALA A 117 -14.06 1.70 -7.37
C ALA A 117 -15.19 2.74 -7.56
N VAL A 118 -14.85 4.04 -7.60
CA VAL A 118 -15.82 5.12 -7.85
C VAL A 118 -15.89 5.58 -9.30
N GLY A 119 -15.13 4.94 -10.21
CA GLY A 119 -15.12 5.27 -11.64
C GLY A 119 -14.29 6.50 -12.04
N CYS A 120 -13.41 6.99 -11.18
CA CYS A 120 -12.44 8.04 -11.50
C CYS A 120 -11.23 7.43 -12.25
N THR A 121 -11.42 7.22 -13.55
CA THR A 121 -10.48 6.53 -14.44
C THR A 121 -9.17 7.28 -14.66
N ALA A 122 -9.21 8.60 -14.80
CA ALA A 122 -8.02 9.42 -14.99
C ALA A 122 -7.18 9.42 -13.71
N MET A 123 -7.80 9.61 -12.54
CA MET A 123 -7.11 9.51 -11.26
C MET A 123 -6.48 8.12 -11.04
N SER A 124 -7.21 7.05 -11.36
CA SER A 124 -6.69 5.68 -11.27
C SER A 124 -5.47 5.46 -12.18
N SER A 125 -5.50 6.00 -13.40
CA SER A 125 -4.39 5.92 -14.36
C SER A 125 -3.17 6.74 -13.89
N ILE A 126 -3.37 7.95 -13.37
CA ILE A 126 -2.28 8.76 -12.80
C ILE A 126 -1.65 8.05 -11.60
N ALA A 127 -2.46 7.44 -10.72
CA ALA A 127 -1.96 6.67 -9.58
C ALA A 127 -1.12 5.46 -10.04
N HIS A 128 -1.53 4.79 -11.11
CA HIS A 128 -0.72 3.73 -11.74
C HIS A 128 0.63 4.27 -12.25
N HIS A 129 0.69 5.47 -12.85
CA HIS A 129 1.95 6.08 -13.25
C HIS A 129 2.89 6.36 -12.07
N ILE A 130 2.38 6.68 -10.87
CA ILE A 130 3.20 6.80 -9.66
C ILE A 130 3.81 5.44 -9.27
N GLU A 131 3.01 4.36 -9.29
CA GLU A 131 3.51 3.00 -9.03
C GLU A 131 4.62 2.60 -10.01
N GLU A 132 4.44 2.91 -11.28
CA GLU A 132 5.38 2.56 -12.33
C GLU A 132 6.68 3.37 -12.22
N LEU A 133 6.60 4.69 -12.02
CA LEU A 133 7.78 5.53 -11.81
C LEU A 133 8.60 5.08 -10.60
N THR A 134 7.95 4.83 -9.46
CA THR A 134 8.65 4.34 -8.26
C THR A 134 9.36 3.01 -8.54
N ARG A 135 8.74 2.10 -9.30
CA ARG A 135 9.36 0.84 -9.75
C ARG A 135 10.55 1.07 -10.68
N LEU A 136 10.45 1.99 -11.65
CA LEU A 136 11.54 2.32 -12.57
C LEU A 136 12.74 2.93 -11.84
N ILE A 137 12.48 3.80 -10.86
CA ILE A 137 13.54 4.40 -10.04
C ILE A 137 14.24 3.33 -9.19
N ILE A 138 13.49 2.46 -8.49
CA ILE A 138 14.08 1.39 -7.66
C ILE A 138 14.90 0.42 -8.52
N SER A 139 14.42 0.09 -9.72
CA SER A 139 15.11 -0.83 -10.64
C SER A 139 16.28 -0.19 -11.40
N GLY A 140 16.54 1.11 -11.22
CA GLY A 140 17.61 1.83 -11.92
C GLY A 140 17.38 1.99 -13.42
N LYS A 141 16.14 1.81 -13.90
CA LYS A 141 15.76 1.98 -15.32
C LYS A 141 15.59 3.44 -15.73
N VAL A 142 15.35 4.33 -14.77
CA VAL A 142 15.32 5.78 -14.98
C VAL A 142 16.34 6.45 -14.07
N VAL A 143 16.96 7.53 -14.56
CA VAL A 143 17.87 8.34 -13.73
C VAL A 143 17.07 8.93 -12.56
N PRO A 144 17.53 8.80 -11.30
CA PRO A 144 16.80 9.25 -10.11
C PRO A 144 16.27 10.68 -10.20
N PHE A 145 17.09 11.63 -10.66
CA PHE A 145 16.69 13.02 -10.82
C PHE A 145 15.52 13.19 -11.80
N ILE A 146 15.56 12.50 -12.94
CA ILE A 146 14.48 12.53 -13.95
C ILE A 146 13.22 11.89 -13.36
N GLY A 147 13.35 10.73 -12.72
CA GLY A 147 12.23 10.00 -12.13
C GLY A 147 11.56 10.76 -10.98
N LEU A 148 12.33 11.42 -10.10
CA LEU A 148 11.78 12.24 -9.02
C LEU A 148 11.06 13.47 -9.55
N ASN A 149 11.61 14.14 -10.58
CA ASN A 149 10.90 15.26 -11.22
C ASN A 149 9.59 14.79 -11.87
N ALA A 150 9.62 13.65 -12.57
CA ALA A 150 8.42 13.05 -13.16
C ALA A 150 7.37 12.70 -12.07
N LEU A 151 7.80 12.17 -10.92
CA LEU A 151 6.90 11.89 -9.79
C LEU A 151 6.23 13.17 -9.26
N VAL A 152 6.97 14.28 -9.17
CA VAL A 152 6.41 15.59 -8.78
C VAL A 152 5.32 16.03 -9.76
N GLN A 153 5.56 15.93 -11.06
CA GLN A 153 4.56 16.28 -12.08
C GLN A 153 3.34 15.34 -12.03
N THR A 154 3.56 14.06 -11.80
CA THR A 154 2.49 13.06 -11.67
C THR A 154 1.57 13.37 -10.50
N VAL A 155 2.14 13.67 -9.34
CA VAL A 155 1.36 14.01 -8.13
C VAL A 155 0.64 15.35 -8.31
N HIS A 156 1.23 16.30 -9.05
CA HIS A 156 0.55 17.53 -9.41
C HIS A 156 -0.64 17.27 -10.37
N ALA A 157 -0.47 16.42 -11.39
CA ALA A 157 -1.57 16.03 -12.27
C ALA A 157 -2.71 15.36 -11.51
N LEU A 158 -2.41 14.52 -10.51
CA LEU A 158 -3.40 13.90 -9.63
C LEU A 158 -4.18 14.95 -8.83
N GLU A 159 -3.48 15.94 -8.27
CA GLU A 159 -4.08 17.08 -7.56
C GLU A 159 -5.03 17.88 -8.43
N VAL A 160 -4.59 18.26 -9.64
CA VAL A 160 -5.42 19.03 -10.57
C VAL A 160 -6.67 18.24 -10.95
N THR A 161 -6.52 16.94 -11.16
CA THR A 161 -7.62 16.02 -11.51
C THR A 161 -8.63 15.90 -10.36
N LEU A 162 -8.15 15.68 -9.12
CA LEU A 162 -9.00 15.63 -7.92
C LEU A 162 -9.71 16.97 -7.70
N ASN A 163 -9.02 18.10 -7.84
CA ASN A 163 -9.63 19.41 -7.67
C ASN A 163 -10.72 19.66 -8.73
N SER A 164 -10.52 19.23 -9.99
CA SER A 164 -11.57 19.27 -11.01
C SER A 164 -12.80 18.45 -10.58
N PHE A 165 -12.57 17.24 -10.08
CA PHE A 165 -13.64 16.35 -9.61
C PHE A 165 -14.43 16.96 -8.46
N VAL A 166 -13.77 17.52 -7.44
CA VAL A 166 -14.41 18.14 -6.28
C VAL A 166 -15.20 19.40 -6.68
N THR A 167 -14.68 20.20 -7.62
CA THR A 167 -15.29 21.49 -7.98
C THR A 167 -16.40 21.39 -9.02
N HIS A 168 -16.30 20.46 -9.96
CA HIS A 168 -17.23 20.33 -11.09
C HIS A 168 -18.03 19.02 -11.06
N GLY A 169 -17.73 18.10 -10.14
CA GLY A 169 -18.32 16.76 -10.07
C GLY A 169 -17.80 15.81 -11.15
N GLN A 170 -16.79 16.20 -11.94
CA GLN A 170 -16.22 15.42 -13.05
C GLN A 170 -14.70 15.59 -13.10
N GLU A 171 -13.98 14.51 -13.33
CA GLU A 171 -12.53 14.54 -13.48
C GLU A 171 -12.14 15.15 -14.85
N SER A 172 -11.03 15.89 -14.86
CA SER A 172 -10.43 16.37 -16.11
C SER A 172 -9.43 15.35 -16.61
N THR A 173 -9.51 14.98 -17.89
CA THR A 173 -8.54 14.08 -18.52
C THR A 173 -7.30 14.81 -19.05
N THR A 174 -7.32 16.15 -19.07
CA THR A 174 -6.22 16.96 -19.59
C THR A 174 -4.90 16.72 -18.86
N PRO A 175 -4.83 16.70 -17.51
CA PRO A 175 -3.58 16.47 -16.80
C PRO A 175 -2.96 15.11 -17.12
N LEU A 176 -3.78 14.07 -17.27
CA LEU A 176 -3.31 12.74 -17.68
C LEU A 176 -2.73 12.77 -19.09
N ALA A 177 -3.42 13.38 -20.05
CA ALA A 177 -2.95 13.46 -21.43
C ALA A 177 -1.63 14.25 -21.56
N GLU A 178 -1.48 15.34 -20.81
CA GLU A 178 -0.25 16.13 -20.75
C GLU A 178 0.91 15.33 -20.14
N LEU A 179 0.64 14.60 -19.05
CA LEU A 179 1.61 13.73 -18.40
C LEU A 179 2.12 12.61 -19.33
N GLU A 180 1.20 11.92 -20.02
CA GLU A 180 1.57 10.85 -20.98
C GLU A 180 2.40 11.39 -22.15
N ALA A 181 2.10 12.61 -22.62
CA ALA A 181 2.88 13.28 -23.65
C ALA A 181 4.30 13.63 -23.14
N GLU A 182 4.44 14.08 -21.91
CA GLU A 182 5.74 14.36 -21.28
C GLU A 182 6.57 13.08 -21.11
N TYR A 183 5.95 11.99 -20.65
CA TYR A 183 6.65 10.71 -20.46
C TYR A 183 7.22 10.17 -21.78
N LYS A 184 6.42 10.27 -22.84
CA LYS A 184 6.88 9.92 -24.19
C LYS A 184 8.06 10.78 -24.64
N ALA A 185 8.08 12.07 -24.29
CA ALA A 185 9.20 12.96 -24.59
C ALA A 185 10.46 12.65 -23.75
N LEU A 186 10.28 12.13 -22.53
CA LEU A 186 11.35 11.73 -21.63
C LEU A 186 11.81 10.28 -21.79
N ASN A 187 11.24 9.53 -22.75
CA ASN A 187 11.48 8.09 -22.95
C ASN A 187 11.23 7.26 -21.68
N ILE A 188 10.18 7.62 -20.95
CA ILE A 188 9.65 6.86 -19.82
C ILE A 188 8.54 5.97 -20.39
N ASP A 189 8.86 4.69 -20.63
CA ASP A 189 7.93 3.66 -21.11
C ASP A 189 7.25 2.91 -19.96
#